data_AF-A0A8T4J832-F1
#
_entry.id   AF-A0A8T4J832-F1
#
_cell.length_a   1.000
_cell.length_b   1.000
_cell.length_c   1.000
_cell.angle_alpha   90.00
_cell.angle_beta   90.00
_cell.angle_gamma   90.00
#
_symmetry.space_group_name_H-M   'P 1'
#
loop_
_entity.id
_entity.type
_entity.pdbx_description
1 polymer ?
#
loop_
_entity_poly.entity_id
_entity_poly.type
_entity_poly.pdbx_seq_one_letter_code
_entity_poly.pdbx_strand_id
1 'polypeptide(L)' 'MDYEQLGTKIGIEVHNRLATKRKLFCNCPAKITEEKPDLIITRKLRAVAGELGKVDPAAMFEALRGKDF' A
#
# COMPACT_ATOMS: atom_id res chain seq x y z
N MET A 1 -26.37 27.62 -5.47
CA MET A 1 -26.45 26.18 -5.78
C MET A 1 -26.84 25.49 -4.51
N ASP A 2 -27.96 24.76 -4.51
CA ASP A 2 -28.45 24.06 -3.33
C ASP A 2 -27.83 22.66 -3.30
N TYR A 3 -26.79 22.49 -2.48
CA TYR A 3 -26.03 21.23 -2.41
C TYR A 3 -26.79 20.10 -1.70
N GLU A 4 -27.78 20.44 -0.87
CA GLU A 4 -28.66 19.48 -0.21
C GLU A 4 -29.65 18.86 -1.21
N GLN A 5 -30.28 19.69 -2.05
CA GLN A 5 -31.15 19.21 -3.13
C GLN A 5 -30.41 18.32 -4.14
N LEU A 6 -29.11 18.58 -4.33
CA LEU A 6 -28.24 17.80 -5.22
C LEU A 6 -27.75 16.48 -4.61
N GLY A 7 -28.05 16.22 -3.32
CA GLY A 7 -27.62 15.00 -2.63
C GLY A 7 -26.10 14.89 -2.50
N THR A 8 -25.42 16.01 -2.34
CA THR A 8 -23.95 16.10 -2.36
C THR A 8 -23.34 15.32 -1.19
N LYS A 9 -22.40 14.42 -1.48
CA LYS A 9 -21.63 13.66 -0.48
C LYS A 9 -20.14 13.88 -0.71
N ILE A 10 -19.41 14.25 0.33
CA ILE A 10 -17.96 14.55 0.26
C ILE A 10 -17.24 13.73 1.33
N GLY A 11 -16.10 13.14 0.96
CA GLY A 11 -15.17 12.48 1.87
C GLY A 11 -13.78 13.09 1.76
N ILE A 12 -13.07 13.15 2.89
CA ILE A 12 -11.67 13.59 2.95
C ILE A 12 -10.85 12.45 3.58
N GLU A 13 -9.73 12.12 2.96
CA GLU A 13 -8.77 11.15 3.49
C GLU A 13 -7.39 11.81 3.61
N VAL A 14 -6.75 11.68 4.78
CA VAL A 14 -5.47 12.33 5.08
C VAL A 14 -4.49 11.30 5.65
N HIS A 15 -3.32 11.19 5.04
CA HIS A 15 -2.23 10.30 5.49
C HIS A 15 -1.05 11.14 5.96
N ASN A 16 -0.56 10.90 7.18
CA ASN A 16 0.60 11.59 7.76
C ASN A 16 1.62 10.58 8.30
N ARG A 17 2.92 10.90 8.18
CA ARG A 17 4.00 10.11 8.79
C ARG A 17 4.31 10.65 10.19
N LEU A 18 4.45 9.77 11.17
CA LEU A 18 4.81 10.15 12.53
C LEU A 18 6.33 10.29 12.68
N ALA A 19 6.79 11.37 13.31
CA ALA A 19 8.20 11.62 13.64
C ALA A 19 8.65 10.80 14.87
N THR A 20 8.56 9.48 14.76
CA THR A 20 8.95 8.55 15.83
C THR A 20 10.44 8.19 15.75
N LYS A 21 11.04 7.77 16.87
CA LYS A 21 12.45 7.32 16.88
C LYS A 21 12.67 6.01 16.11
N ARG A 22 11.66 5.14 16.03
CA ARG A 22 11.71 3.80 15.43
C ARG A 22 10.45 3.52 14.61
N LYS A 23 10.54 2.64 13.60
CA LYS A 23 9.41 2.20 12.77
C LYS A 23 8.35 1.45 13.61
N LEU A 24 7.13 1.34 13.07
CA LEU A 24 5.97 0.77 13.77
C LEU A 24 6.17 -0.69 14.21
N PHE A 25 6.75 -1.53 13.36
CA PHE A 25 6.89 -2.98 13.59
C PHE A 25 8.34 -3.47 13.74
N CYS A 26 9.31 -2.57 13.90
CA CYS A 26 10.70 -2.94 14.17
C CYS A 26 11.46 -1.87 14.97
N ASN A 27 12.68 -2.18 15.40
CA ASN A 27 13.55 -1.25 16.12
C ASN A 27 14.34 -0.31 15.19
N CYS A 28 14.17 -0.40 13.86
CA CYS A 28 14.93 0.40 12.91
C CYS A 28 14.55 1.89 13.01
N PRO A 29 15.49 2.82 12.80
CA PRO A 29 15.19 4.25 12.72
C PRO A 29 14.13 4.57 11.65
N ALA A 30 13.20 5.47 11.96
CA ALA A 30 12.19 5.96 11.02
C ALA A 30 12.73 7.10 10.13
N LYS A 31 13.88 6.87 9.47
CA LYS A 31 14.53 7.82 8.56
C LYS A 31 14.52 7.29 7.14
N ILE A 32 14.47 8.21 6.17
CA ILE A 32 14.70 7.92 4.76
C ILE A 32 16.18 8.22 4.47
N THR A 33 16.81 7.38 3.67
CA THR A 33 18.18 7.54 3.20
C THR A 33 18.22 7.46 1.68
N GLU A 34 19.13 8.21 1.07
CA GLU A 34 19.46 8.15 -0.37
C GLU A 34 20.81 7.47 -0.61
N GLU A 35 21.40 6.87 0.43
CA GLU A 35 22.63 6.09 0.32
C GLU A 35 22.43 4.86 -0.57
N LYS A 36 23.52 4.37 -1.19
CA LYS A 36 23.47 3.14 -1.99
C LYS A 36 23.09 1.96 -1.07
N PRO A 37 22.14 1.11 -1.47
CA PRO A 37 21.77 -0.05 -0.68
C PRO A 37 22.92 -1.07 -0.62
N ASP A 38 23.10 -1.70 0.52
CA ASP A 38 24.10 -2.77 0.69
C ASP A 38 23.76 -4.03 -0.13
N LEU A 39 22.46 -4.28 -0.35
CA LEU A 39 21.92 -5.46 -1.02
C LEU A 39 20.69 -5.09 -1.86
N ILE A 40 20.55 -5.75 -3.01
CA ILE A 40 19.35 -5.68 -3.86
C ILE A 40 18.68 -7.06 -3.81
N ILE A 41 17.39 -7.09 -3.47
CA ILE A 41 16.59 -8.31 -3.37
C ILE A 41 15.42 -8.18 -4.34
N THR A 42 15.25 -9.15 -5.22
CA THR A 42 14.12 -9.21 -6.17
C THR A 42 13.08 -10.23 -5.73
N ARG A 43 11.79 -9.87 -5.78
CA ARG A 43 10.66 -10.72 -5.40
C ARG A 43 9.49 -10.57 -6.37
N LYS A 44 8.63 -11.59 -6.40
CA LYS A 44 7.33 -11.54 -7.10
C LYS A 44 6.18 -11.67 -6.11
N LEU A 45 5.20 -10.80 -6.25
CA LEU A 45 3.92 -10.94 -5.56
C LEU A 45 3.08 -12.02 -6.25
N ARG A 46 2.31 -12.78 -5.47
CA ARG A 46 1.41 -13.83 -5.96
C ARG A 46 0.00 -13.54 -5.44
N ALA A 47 -0.99 -13.64 -6.32
CA ALA A 47 -2.38 -13.60 -5.91
C ALA A 47 -2.72 -14.86 -5.13
N VAL A 48 -3.36 -14.69 -3.97
CA VAL A 48 -3.76 -15.78 -3.09
C VAL A 48 -5.27 -15.78 -2.92
N ALA A 49 -5.83 -16.98 -2.74
CA ALA A 49 -7.24 -17.12 -2.44
C ALA A 49 -7.53 -16.59 -1.03
N GLY A 50 -8.59 -15.81 -0.88
CA GLY A 50 -9.13 -15.42 0.43
C GLY A 50 -9.83 -16.60 1.12
N GLU A 51 -10.44 -16.33 2.27
CA GLU A 51 -11.09 -17.34 3.13
C GLU A 51 -12.11 -18.21 2.38
N LEU A 52 -12.85 -17.64 1.41
CA LEU A 52 -13.84 -18.34 0.61
C LEU A 52 -13.25 -19.08 -0.61
N GLY A 53 -11.93 -19.22 -0.69
CA GLY A 53 -11.23 -19.88 -1.79
C GLY A 53 -11.18 -19.06 -3.09
N LYS A 54 -11.72 -17.83 -3.10
CA LYS A 54 -11.73 -16.96 -4.28
C LYS A 54 -10.56 -15.99 -4.24
N VAL A 55 -9.95 -15.76 -5.40
CA VAL A 55 -8.89 -14.78 -5.58
C VAL A 55 -9.50 -13.44 -5.96
N ASP A 56 -9.01 -12.36 -5.36
CA ASP A 56 -9.41 -11.01 -5.73
C ASP A 56 -9.04 -10.70 -7.20
N PRO A 57 -9.96 -10.16 -8.02
CA PRO A 57 -9.68 -9.88 -9.42
C PRO A 57 -8.52 -8.90 -9.65
N ALA A 58 -8.36 -7.88 -8.79
CA ALA A 58 -7.28 -6.91 -8.94
C ALA A 58 -5.93 -7.52 -8.55
N ALA A 59 -5.88 -8.31 -7.48
CA ALA A 59 -4.68 -9.05 -7.11
C ALA A 59 -4.26 -10.05 -8.21
N MET A 60 -5.24 -10.77 -8.80
CA MET A 60 -5.00 -11.67 -9.93
C MET A 60 -4.47 -10.92 -11.15
N PHE A 61 -5.06 -9.77 -11.49
CA PHE A 61 -4.60 -8.94 -12.60
C PHE A 61 -3.15 -8.50 -12.41
N GLU A 62 -2.77 -7.96 -11.24
CA GLU A 62 -1.39 -7.55 -10.99
C GLU A 62 -0.41 -8.74 -10.99
N ALA A 63 -0.80 -9.90 -10.46
CA ALA A 63 0.03 -11.10 -10.52
C ALA A 63 0.29 -11.57 -11.97
N LEU A 64 -0.73 -11.51 -12.84
CA LEU A 64 -0.60 -11.89 -14.25
C LEU A 64 0.32 -10.95 -15.06
N ARG A 65 0.53 -9.70 -14.60
CA ARG A 65 1.53 -8.81 -15.21
C ARG A 65 2.97 -9.28 -15.00
N GLY A 66 3.19 -10.24 -14.10
CA GLY A 66 4.48 -10.91 -13.93
C GLY A 66 5.61 -10.00 -13.45
N LYS A 67 5.29 -8.86 -12.82
CA LYS A 67 6.29 -7.86 -12.39
C LYS A 67 7.23 -8.40 -11.32
N ASP A 68 8.50 -8.00 -11.45
CA ASP A 68 9.51 -8.11 -10.41
C ASP A 68 9.55 -6.83 -9.57
N PHE A 69 9.73 -7.00 -8.26
CA PHE A 69 9.83 -5.93 -7.25
C PHE A 69 11.15 -6.03 -6.50
#